data_AF-A0A3D3WSD3-F1
#
_entry.id   AF-A0A3D3WSD3-F1
#
_cell.length_a   1.000
_cell.length_b   1.000
_cell.length_c   1.000
_cell.angle_alpha   90.00
_cell.angle_beta   90.00
_cell.angle_gamma   90.00
#
_symmetry.space_group_name_H-M   'P 1'
#
loop_
_entity.id
_entity.type
_entity.pdbx_description
1 polymer ?
#
loop_
_entity_poly.entity_id
_entity_poly.type
_entity_poly.pdbx_seq_one_letter_code
_entity_poly.pdbx_strand_id
1 'polypeptide(L)'
;MMVEVYNDVALRLCPIDETDAREMIAQVKGARLLEGFRGRPAADVDALVDTLIKVSQMGAQLEGSLAELDINPLMVLPGGQGVKAADAVAIFGQ
;
A
#
# COMPACT_ATOMS: atom_id res chain seq x y z
N MET A 1 2.28 14.37 0.67
CA MET A 1 1.82 15.65 0.06
C MET A 1 0.73 15.53 -1.02
N MET A 2 0.36 14.34 -1.57
CA MET A 2 -0.68 14.23 -2.62
C MET A 2 -1.97 13.49 -2.20
N VAL A 3 -1.98 12.80 -1.06
CA VAL A 3 -3.10 11.95 -0.61
C VAL A 3 -4.36 12.76 -0.26
N GLU A 4 -4.19 13.95 0.32
CA GLU A 4 -5.31 14.74 0.87
C GLU A 4 -6.03 15.62 -0.17
N VAL A 5 -5.49 15.78 -1.38
CA VAL A 5 -6.04 16.75 -2.36
C VAL A 5 -7.11 16.13 -3.26
N TYR A 6 -7.13 14.80 -3.44
CA TYR A 6 -8.00 14.13 -4.42
C TYR A 6 -9.05 13.18 -3.81
N ASN A 7 -9.08 13.00 -2.48
CA ASN A 7 -9.94 12.00 -1.81
C ASN A 7 -9.90 10.63 -2.51
N ASP A 8 -8.71 10.24 -3.00
CA ASP A 8 -8.49 9.00 -3.75
C ASP A 8 -7.84 7.96 -2.84
N VAL A 9 -8.63 7.48 -1.89
CA VAL A 9 -8.18 6.59 -0.82
C VAL A 9 -9.15 5.41 -0.67
N ALA A 10 -8.60 4.26 -0.30
CA ALA A 10 -9.37 3.08 0.08
C ALA A 10 -9.01 2.70 1.52
N LEU A 11 -10.01 2.43 2.35
CA LEU A 11 -9.84 2.07 3.75
C LEU A 11 -10.43 0.69 4.02
N ARG A 12 -9.78 -0.07 4.90
CA ARG A 12 -10.22 -1.36 5.42
C ARG A 12 -9.80 -1.49 6.88
N LEU A 13 -10.50 -2.34 7.63
CA LEU A 13 -10.06 -2.78 8.94
C LEU A 13 -9.01 -3.87 8.76
N CYS A 14 -7.95 -3.84 9.57
CA CYS A 14 -6.92 -4.88 9.56
C CYS A 14 -7.33 -6.06 10.47
N PRO A 15 -6.82 -7.28 10.22
CA PRO A 15 -6.01 -7.66 9.07
C PRO A 15 -6.86 -7.81 7.80
N ILE A 16 -6.26 -7.56 6.64
CA ILE A 16 -6.91 -7.74 5.33
C ILE A 16 -6.42 -9.01 4.64
N ASP A 17 -7.21 -9.53 3.70
CA ASP A 17 -6.80 -10.62 2.82
C ASP A 17 -6.44 -10.16 1.39
N GLU A 18 -6.15 -11.11 0.50
CA GLU A 18 -5.83 -10.82 -0.91
C GLU A 18 -7.00 -10.14 -1.65
N THR A 19 -8.23 -10.55 -1.37
CA THR A 19 -9.42 -9.98 -2.02
C THR A 19 -9.57 -8.52 -1.60
N ASP A 20 -9.51 -8.25 -0.30
CA ASP A 20 -9.52 -6.89 0.24
C ASP A 20 -8.42 -6.01 -0.39
N ALA A 21 -7.18 -6.49 -0.45
CA ALA A 21 -6.06 -5.74 -0.99
C ALA A 21 -6.25 -5.40 -2.48
N ARG A 22 -6.70 -6.37 -3.29
CA ARG A 22 -6.99 -6.14 -4.72
C ARG A 22 -8.15 -5.16 -4.91
N GLU A 23 -9.20 -5.24 -4.10
CA GLU A 23 -10.31 -4.29 -4.13
C GLU A 23 -9.86 -2.88 -3.72
N MET A 24 -9.05 -2.76 -2.67
CA MET A 24 -8.51 -1.47 -2.23
C MET A 24 -7.71 -0.80 -3.35
N ILE A 25 -6.84 -1.55 -4.05
CA ILE A 25 -6.09 -1.04 -5.20
C ILE A 25 -7.05 -0.59 -6.31
N ALA A 26 -8.05 -1.40 -6.65
CA ALA A 26 -9.02 -1.07 -7.68
C ALA A 26 -9.90 0.16 -7.36
N GLN A 27 -10.09 0.48 -6.08
CA GLN A 27 -10.84 1.65 -5.62
C GLN A 27 -10.09 2.97 -5.80
N VAL A 28 -8.75 2.93 -5.89
CA VAL A 28 -7.90 4.11 -6.08
C VAL A 28 -7.79 4.41 -7.58
N LYS A 29 -8.28 5.57 -8.02
CA LYS A 29 -8.24 6.03 -9.42
C LYS A 29 -6.82 6.08 -9.97
N GLY A 30 -5.85 6.43 -9.11
CA GLY A 30 -4.42 6.42 -9.44
C GLY A 30 -3.87 5.03 -9.80
N ALA A 31 -4.53 3.94 -9.43
CA ALA A 31 -4.06 2.57 -9.70
C ALA A 31 -3.95 2.25 -11.20
N ARG A 32 -4.64 3.00 -12.08
CA ARG A 32 -4.45 2.89 -13.54
C ARG A 32 -3.01 3.16 -13.99
N LEU A 33 -2.22 3.86 -13.20
CA LEU A 33 -0.80 4.08 -13.49
C LEU A 33 0.05 2.81 -13.27
N LEU A 34 -0.45 1.84 -12.50
CA LEU A 34 0.21 0.55 -12.27
C LEU A 34 0.13 -0.36 -13.50
N GLU A 35 -0.84 -0.16 -14.40
CA GLU A 35 -0.99 -0.94 -15.63
C GLU A 35 0.12 -0.64 -16.67
N GLY A 36 0.94 0.38 -16.42
CA GLY A 36 1.93 0.90 -17.36
C GLY A 36 1.36 2.01 -18.24
N PHE A 37 2.17 3.01 -18.57
CA PHE A 37 1.74 4.16 -19.38
C PHE A 37 2.91 4.74 -20.18
N ARG A 38 2.67 5.06 -21.46
CA ARG A 38 3.64 5.71 -22.37
C ARG A 38 5.04 5.07 -22.33
N GLY A 39 5.13 3.77 -22.61
CA GLY A 39 6.39 3.03 -22.69
C GLY A 39 7.00 2.64 -21.33
N ARG A 40 6.34 2.95 -20.22
CA ARG A 40 6.70 2.39 -18.92
C ARG A 40 6.08 1.00 -18.76
N PRO A 41 6.83 0.02 -18.22
CA PRO A 41 6.32 -1.31 -17.95
C PRO A 41 5.22 -1.26 -16.87
N ALA A 42 4.37 -2.29 -16.85
CA ALA A 42 3.41 -2.49 -15.76
C ALA A 42 4.15 -2.73 -14.44
N ALA A 43 3.58 -2.21 -13.36
CA ALA A 43 4.09 -2.34 -12.01
C ALA A 43 3.79 -3.73 -11.43
N ASP A 44 4.55 -4.12 -10.41
CA ASP A 44 4.41 -5.37 -9.68
C ASP A 44 3.24 -5.32 -8.69
N VAL A 45 2.02 -5.43 -9.22
CA VAL A 45 0.78 -5.34 -8.45
C VAL A 45 0.66 -6.48 -7.44
N ASP A 46 1.13 -7.68 -7.78
CA ASP A 46 1.09 -8.82 -6.86
C ASP A 46 2.01 -8.60 -5.66
N ALA A 47 3.19 -8.00 -5.86
CA ALA A 47 4.04 -7.59 -4.75
C ALA A 47 3.44 -6.46 -3.90
N LEU A 48 2.68 -5.53 -4.50
CA LEU A 48 1.92 -4.54 -3.74
C LEU A 48 0.85 -5.19 -2.87
N VAL A 49 0.09 -6.15 -3.42
CA VAL A 49 -0.92 -6.91 -2.68
C VAL A 49 -0.30 -7.64 -1.50
N ASP A 50 0.78 -8.39 -1.71
CA ASP A 50 1.52 -9.08 -0.65
C ASP A 50 2.05 -8.11 0.43
N THR A 51 2.54 -6.93 0.02
CA THR A 51 3.00 -5.88 0.94
C THR A 51 1.85 -5.37 1.81
N LEU A 52 0.68 -5.07 1.23
CA LEU A 52 -0.49 -4.58 1.97
C LEU A 52 -0.97 -5.61 3.00
N ILE A 53 -1.04 -6.89 2.61
CA ILE A 53 -1.44 -7.98 3.51
C ILE A 53 -0.46 -8.07 4.69
N LYS A 54 0.85 -8.10 4.42
CA LYS A 54 1.90 -8.19 5.45
C LYS A 54 1.91 -7.00 6.40
N VAL A 55 1.73 -5.79 5.87
CA VAL A 55 1.61 -4.57 6.70
C VAL A 55 0.36 -4.65 7.59
N SER A 56 -0.78 -5.10 7.06
CA SER A 56 -1.99 -5.25 7.86
C SER A 56 -1.84 -6.29 8.98
N GLN A 57 -1.16 -7.40 8.68
CA GLN A 57 -0.86 -8.45 9.64
C GLN A 57 0.09 -7.96 10.73
N MET A 58 1.12 -7.20 10.36
CA MET A 58 2.04 -6.59 11.31
C MET A 58 1.30 -5.61 12.24
N GLY A 59 0.41 -4.78 11.69
CA GLY A 59 -0.44 -3.89 12.48
C GLY A 59 -1.31 -4.63 13.48
N ALA A 60 -1.97 -5.72 13.05
CA ALA A 60 -2.78 -6.56 13.92
C ALA A 60 -1.94 -7.29 15.01
N GLN A 61 -0.73 -7.72 14.68
CA GLN A 61 0.19 -8.36 15.63
C GLN A 61 0.77 -7.40 16.66
N LEU A 62 0.87 -6.11 16.32
CA LEU A 62 1.38 -5.04 17.19
C LEU A 62 0.26 -4.22 17.83
N GLU A 63 -0.97 -4.75 17.86
CA GLU A 63 -2.12 -4.08 18.48
C GLU A 63 -1.79 -3.62 19.91
N GLY A 64 -2.13 -2.37 20.22
CA GLY A 64 -1.82 -1.73 21.51
C GLY A 64 -0.38 -1.22 21.65
N SER A 65 0.55 -1.58 20.75
CA SER A 65 1.92 -1.05 20.73
C SER A 65 2.17 -0.11 19.56
N LEU A 66 1.76 -0.48 18.34
CA LEU A 66 1.87 0.38 17.16
C LEU A 66 0.60 1.22 17.04
N ALA A 67 0.72 2.53 17.21
CA ALA A 67 -0.41 3.47 17.10
C ALA A 67 -0.66 3.89 15.65
N GLU A 68 0.41 4.13 14.88
CA GLU A 68 0.33 4.57 13.50
C GLU A 68 1.55 4.11 12.71
N LEU A 69 1.35 3.77 11.44
CA LEU A 69 2.40 3.55 10.45
C LEU A 69 1.99 4.22 9.15
N ASP A 70 2.80 5.18 8.71
CA ASP A 70 2.70 5.77 7.38
C ASP A 70 3.92 5.38 6.55
N ILE A 71 3.69 4.89 5.33
CA ILE A 71 4.76 4.54 4.39
C ILE A 71 4.61 5.42 3.17
N ASN A 72 5.44 6.47 3.08
CA ASN A 72 5.33 7.44 2.01
C ASN A 72 6.68 8.08 1.69
N PRO A 73 7.26 7.85 0.50
CA PRO A 73 6.67 7.14 -0.64
C PRO A 73 6.91 5.63 -0.60
N LEU A 74 5.88 4.87 -1.00
CA LEU A 74 5.97 3.45 -1.36
C LEU A 74 6.06 3.32 -2.89
N MET A 75 7.17 2.80 -3.39
CA MET A 75 7.42 2.61 -4.82
C MET A 75 7.07 1.19 -5.24
N VAL A 76 6.14 1.04 -6.19
CA VAL A 76 5.88 -0.23 -6.89
C VAL A 76 6.74 -0.28 -8.14
N LEU A 77 7.68 -1.22 -8.19
CA LEU A 77 8.63 -1.35 -9.30
C LEU A 77 8.00 -2.14 -10.45
N PRO A 78 8.63 -2.23 -11.63
CA PRO A 78 8.11 -3.06 -12.72
C PRO A 78 7.91 -4.52 -12.32
N GLY A 79 6.99 -5.22 -12.98
CA GLY A 79 6.65 -6.62 -12.67
C GLY A 79 7.87 -7.53 -12.44
N GLY A 80 7.84 -8.26 -11.32
CA GLY A 80 8.93 -9.13 -10.87
C GLY A 80 10.03 -8.44 -10.07
N GLN A 81 9.95 -7.12 -9.85
CA GLN A 81 10.96 -6.34 -9.09
C GLN A 81 10.46 -5.91 -7.71
N GLY A 82 9.19 -6.17 -7.37
CA GLY A 82 8.64 -5.95 -6.05
C GLY A 82 8.33 -4.49 -5.70
N VAL A 83 8.36 -4.21 -4.40
CA VAL A 83 8.00 -2.92 -3.80
C VAL A 83 9.14 -2.43 -2.91
N LYS A 84 9.34 -1.10 -2.86
CA LYS A 84 10.31 -0.43 -1.99
C LYS A 84 9.68 0.72 -1.22
N ALA A 85 9.74 0.67 0.10
CA ALA A 85 9.52 1.84 0.94
C ALA A 85 10.78 2.71 0.90
N ALA A 86 10.65 3.97 0.46
CA ALA A 86 11.77 4.91 0.50
C ALA A 86 11.86 5.62 1.86
N ASP A 87 10.72 5.80 2.51
CA ASP A 87 10.58 6.42 3.83
C ASP A 87 9.36 5.83 4.54
N ALA A 88 9.39 5.81 5.87
CA ALA A 88 8.27 5.39 6.70
C ALA A 88 8.37 6.03 8.09
N VAL A 89 7.22 6.38 8.66
CA VAL A 89 7.09 6.88 10.02
C VAL A 89 6.22 5.92 10.80
N ALA A 90 6.75 5.41 11.92
CA ALA A 90 6.02 4.56 12.85
C ALA A 90 5.92 5.27 14.22
N ILE A 91 4.69 5.39 14.72
CA ILE A 91 4.40 5.94 16.04
C ILE A 91 3.97 4.78 16.93
N PHE A 92 4.66 4.61 18.05
CA PHE A 92 4.34 3.60 19.04
C PHE A 92 3.59 4.26 20.21
N GLY A 93 2.56 3.57 20.72
CA GLY A 93 1.89 3.95 21.95
C GLY A 93 2.82 3.83 23.17
N GLN A 94 2.52 4.57 24.23
CA GLN A 94 3.12 4.34 25.55
C GLN A 94 2.44 3.20 26.28
#